data_AF-A0A380DKM4-F1
#
_entry.id   AF-A0A380DKM4-F1
#
_cell.length_a   1.000
_cell.length_b   1.000
_cell.length_c   1.000
_cell.angle_alpha   90.00
_cell.angle_beta   90.00
_cell.angle_gamma   90.00
#
_symmetry.space_group_name_H-M   'P 1'
#
loop_
_entity.id
_entity.type
_entity.pdbx_description
1 polymer ?
#
loop_
_entity_poly.entity_id
_entity_poly.type
_entity_poly.pdbx_seq_one_letter_code
_entity_poly.pdbx_strand_id
1 'polypeptide(L)'
;MGTMLYSFYAHEAVLPKGFNTSSVVPYFILTEMPPFVAGLLIAAIFAAAQSTISSSLNSISACISIDIKQRFFGKGSERHEVNFARFIIIIAGIFGFGMSLYLIASNSNDLWDLFLFVTGLFGVPLAGVFAVGIFTKRTNTFGVICGLILGIIFAYVYNGVGKGNSPFYVSTISFTVAFVFAYILSFIVPSKHKKDITGLTIFEKDKPSIYISKTATKKVDCYDKTPSPSYDALLRQLGDGV
;
A
#
# COMPACT_ATOMS: atom_id res chain seq x y z
N MET A 1 -11.90 -5.65 21.71
CA MET A 1 -13.13 -4.86 21.51
C MET A 1 -14.35 -5.76 21.28
N GLY A 2 -14.40 -6.56 20.22
CA GLY A 2 -15.60 -7.36 19.89
C GLY A 2 -16.08 -8.32 20.97
N THR A 3 -15.18 -9.06 21.63
CA THR A 3 -15.53 -10.01 22.70
C THR A 3 -16.06 -9.33 23.96
N MET A 4 -15.51 -8.16 24.32
CA MET A 4 -15.96 -7.37 25.47
C MET A 4 -17.36 -6.80 25.24
N LEU A 5 -17.60 -6.21 24.06
CA LEU A 5 -18.92 -5.71 23.68
C LEU A 5 -19.95 -6.83 23.58
N TYR A 6 -19.55 -8.00 23.05
CA TYR A 6 -20.41 -9.19 23.03
C TYR A 6 -20.83 -9.60 24.44
N SER A 7 -19.87 -9.69 25.38
CA SER A 7 -20.16 -10.03 26.78
C SER A 7 -21.09 -9.01 27.44
N PHE A 8 -20.89 -7.71 27.19
CA PHE A 8 -21.73 -6.64 27.75
C PHE A 8 -23.18 -6.72 27.23
N TYR A 9 -23.37 -6.80 25.92
CA TYR A 9 -24.71 -6.90 25.32
C TYR A 9 -25.36 -8.29 25.46
N ALA A 10 -24.61 -9.28 25.95
CA ALA A 10 -25.17 -10.58 26.32
C ALA A 10 -25.75 -10.61 27.74
N HIS A 11 -25.28 -9.73 28.64
CA HIS A 11 -25.58 -9.80 30.07
C HIS A 11 -26.22 -8.54 30.66
N GLU A 12 -25.83 -7.35 30.20
CA GLU A 12 -26.15 -6.07 30.86
C GLU A 12 -27.15 -5.21 30.07
N ALA A 13 -27.12 -5.27 28.73
CA ALA A 13 -27.95 -4.41 27.87
C ALA A 13 -28.45 -5.16 26.63
N VAL A 14 -29.57 -4.71 26.05
CA VAL A 14 -30.16 -5.30 24.84
C VAL A 14 -30.04 -4.33 23.67
N LEU A 15 -29.46 -4.78 22.57
CA LEU A 15 -29.43 -3.99 21.32
C LEU A 15 -30.84 -3.92 20.69
N PRO A 16 -31.20 -2.79 20.07
CA PRO A 16 -32.43 -2.69 19.27
C PRO A 16 -32.51 -3.79 18.19
N LYS A 17 -33.73 -4.25 17.88
CA LYS A 17 -33.92 -5.24 16.80
C LYS A 17 -33.48 -4.65 15.46
N GLY A 18 -32.65 -5.39 14.71
CA GLY A 18 -32.13 -4.94 13.42
C GLY A 18 -30.99 -3.91 13.53
N PHE A 19 -30.31 -3.83 14.67
CA PHE A 19 -29.21 -2.89 14.86
C PHE A 19 -28.02 -3.20 13.93
N ASN A 20 -27.44 -2.17 13.31
CA ASN A 20 -26.29 -2.32 12.44
C ASN A 20 -25.04 -2.68 13.26
N THR A 21 -24.44 -3.84 12.97
CA THR A 21 -23.27 -4.38 13.70
C THR A 21 -22.04 -3.47 13.60
N SER A 22 -21.90 -2.71 12.52
CA SER A 22 -20.80 -1.76 12.31
C SER A 22 -20.90 -0.53 13.25
N SER A 23 -22.09 -0.26 13.79
CA SER A 23 -22.36 0.89 14.65
C SER A 23 -22.35 0.55 16.15
N VAL A 24 -22.06 -0.71 16.52
CA VAL A 24 -22.10 -1.16 17.94
C VAL A 24 -21.07 -0.43 18.79
N VAL A 25 -19.85 -0.28 18.26
CA VAL A 25 -18.76 0.42 18.97
C VAL A 25 -19.10 1.90 19.22
N PRO A 26 -19.44 2.72 18.20
CA PRO A 26 -19.78 4.12 18.44
C PRO A 26 -21.04 4.28 19.29
N TYR A 27 -22.01 3.36 19.19
CA TYR A 27 -23.21 3.38 20.04
C TYR A 27 -22.85 3.20 21.52
N PHE A 28 -22.05 2.19 21.86
CA PHE A 28 -21.59 1.96 23.23
C PHE A 28 -20.79 3.15 23.78
N ILE A 29 -19.95 3.78 22.96
CA ILE A 29 -19.20 4.98 23.36
C ILE A 29 -20.14 6.14 23.71
N LEU A 30 -21.26 6.27 23.01
CA LEU A 30 -22.20 7.38 23.23
C LEU A 30 -23.18 7.12 24.37
N THR A 31 -23.52 5.87 24.68
CA THR A 31 -24.54 5.54 25.69
C THR A 31 -23.96 5.18 27.05
N GLU A 32 -22.83 4.47 27.10
CA GLU A 32 -22.32 3.88 28.35
C GLU A 32 -21.13 4.62 28.95
N MET A 33 -20.44 5.47 28.18
CA MET A 33 -19.20 6.12 28.62
C MET A 33 -19.46 7.50 29.22
N PRO A 34 -18.67 7.91 30.24
CA PRO A 34 -18.68 9.28 30.73
C PRO A 34 -18.36 10.29 29.60
N PRO A 35 -19.00 11.47 29.55
CA PRO A 35 -18.89 12.40 28.43
C PRO A 35 -17.45 12.79 28.05
N PHE A 36 -16.56 12.95 29.03
CA PHE A 36 -15.15 13.28 28.79
C PHE A 36 -14.40 12.15 28.07
N VAL A 37 -14.61 10.90 28.50
CA VAL A 37 -13.99 9.72 27.90
C VAL A 37 -14.56 9.46 26.51
N ALA A 38 -15.88 9.62 26.34
CA ALA A 38 -16.54 9.51 25.05
C ALA A 38 -15.96 10.51 24.03
N GLY A 39 -15.81 11.78 24.41
CA GLY A 39 -15.20 12.81 23.56
C GLY A 39 -13.74 12.49 23.18
N LEU A 40 -12.94 12.01 24.14
CA LEU A 40 -11.55 11.61 23.89
C LEU A 40 -11.47 10.42 22.91
N LEU A 41 -12.34 9.42 23.06
CA LEU A 41 -12.38 8.26 22.18
C LEU A 41 -12.80 8.63 20.76
N ILE A 42 -13.81 9.48 20.61
CA ILE A 42 -14.24 9.97 19.29
C ILE A 42 -13.09 10.74 18.61
N ALA A 43 -12.41 11.63 19.34
CA ALA A 43 -11.24 12.35 18.83
C ALA A 43 -10.12 11.38 18.39
N ALA A 44 -9.84 10.33 19.18
CA ALA A 44 -8.84 9.32 18.84
C ALA A 44 -9.21 8.53 17.57
N ILE A 45 -10.49 8.20 17.38
CA ILE A 45 -10.98 7.51 16.16
C ILE A 45 -10.79 8.41 14.94
N PHE A 46 -11.13 9.70 15.02
CA PHE A 46 -10.90 10.65 13.93
C PHE A 46 -9.41 10.82 13.62
N ALA A 47 -8.57 10.93 14.64
CA ALA A 47 -7.12 11.03 14.47
C ALA A 47 -6.53 9.78 13.78
N ALA A 48 -6.97 8.59 14.19
CA ALA A 48 -6.57 7.33 13.55
C ALA A 48 -7.02 7.26 12.08
N ALA A 49 -8.28 7.59 11.80
CA ALA A 49 -8.81 7.62 10.43
C ALA A 49 -8.04 8.61 9.53
N GLN A 50 -7.77 9.82 10.04
CA GLN A 50 -7.03 10.84 9.30
C GLN A 50 -5.58 10.39 8.99
N SER A 51 -4.93 9.66 9.90
CA SER A 51 -3.58 9.12 9.67
C SER A 51 -3.57 8.12 8.50
N THR A 52 -4.54 7.20 8.46
CA THR A 52 -4.68 6.24 7.36
C THR A 52 -5.00 6.93 6.03
N ILE A 53 -5.90 7.92 6.04
CA ILE A 53 -6.27 8.69 4.84
C ILE A 53 -5.04 9.44 4.30
N SER A 54 -4.32 10.15 5.17
CA SER A 54 -3.11 10.89 4.78
C SER A 54 -2.04 9.97 4.20
N SER A 55 -1.79 8.83 4.83
CA SER A 55 -0.82 7.84 4.36
C SER A 55 -1.21 7.25 3.00
N SER A 56 -2.50 6.98 2.79
CA SER A 56 -3.03 6.44 1.54
C SER A 56 -2.91 7.45 0.39
N LEU A 57 -3.32 8.70 0.63
CA LEU A 57 -3.22 9.78 -0.36
C LEU A 57 -1.77 10.08 -0.73
N ASN A 58 -0.87 10.10 0.26
CA ASN A 58 0.56 10.31 0.01
C ASN A 58 1.17 9.15 -0.81
N SER A 59 0.78 7.91 -0.51
CA SER A 59 1.26 6.74 -1.25
C SER A 59 0.78 6.74 -2.70
N ILE A 60 -0.49 7.05 -2.95
CA ILE A 60 -1.05 7.21 -4.31
C ILE A 60 -0.28 8.30 -5.08
N SER A 61 -0.07 9.45 -4.43
CA SER A 61 0.68 10.55 -5.02
C SER A 61 2.12 10.17 -5.37
N ALA A 62 2.79 9.42 -4.50
CA ALA A 62 4.14 8.94 -4.74
C ALA A 62 4.18 7.95 -5.91
N CYS A 63 3.28 6.97 -5.95
CA CYS A 63 3.17 6.01 -7.06
C CYS A 63 2.93 6.71 -8.40
N ILE A 64 2.00 7.66 -8.46
CA ILE A 64 1.73 8.39 -9.71
C ILE A 64 2.92 9.28 -10.10
N SER A 65 3.57 9.94 -9.14
CA SER A 65 4.68 10.86 -9.43
C SER A 65 5.95 10.11 -9.86
N ILE A 66 6.28 9.01 -9.19
CA ILE A 66 7.53 8.28 -9.42
C ILE A 66 7.33 7.20 -10.50
N ASP A 67 6.32 6.35 -10.34
CA ASP A 67 6.16 5.17 -11.19
C ASP A 67 5.54 5.50 -12.55
N ILE A 68 4.73 6.55 -12.63
CA ILE A 68 4.10 6.99 -13.89
C ILE A 68 4.79 8.22 -14.45
N LYS A 69 4.73 9.35 -13.75
CA LYS A 69 5.23 10.62 -14.28
C LYS A 69 6.73 10.57 -14.57
N GLN A 70 7.57 10.28 -13.58
CA GLN A 70 9.02 10.26 -13.80
C GLN A 70 9.45 9.18 -14.79
N ARG A 71 8.75 8.03 -14.82
CA ARG A 71 9.05 6.91 -15.72
C ARG A 71 8.75 7.21 -17.19
N PHE A 72 7.61 7.82 -17.48
CA PHE A 72 7.13 8.02 -18.86
C PHE A 72 7.33 9.44 -19.39
N PHE A 73 7.37 10.44 -18.51
CA PHE A 73 7.46 11.86 -18.87
C PHE A 73 8.74 12.54 -18.36
N GLY A 74 9.58 11.82 -17.62
CA GLY A 74 10.82 12.34 -17.06
C GLY A 74 10.61 13.17 -15.78
N LYS A 75 11.73 13.58 -15.17
CA LYS A 75 11.73 14.36 -13.93
C LYS A 75 11.80 15.86 -14.25
N GLY A 76 10.83 16.61 -13.74
CA GLY A 76 10.83 18.08 -13.80
C GLY A 76 11.64 18.72 -12.67
N SER A 77 11.51 20.05 -12.54
CA SER A 77 12.07 20.76 -11.39
C SER A 77 11.37 20.36 -10.09
N GLU A 78 12.08 20.46 -8.96
CA GLU A 78 11.59 20.04 -7.64
C GLU A 78 10.26 20.71 -7.27
N ARG A 79 10.12 22.01 -7.53
CA ARG A 79 8.88 22.75 -7.29
C ARG A 79 7.70 22.21 -8.12
N HIS A 80 7.95 21.81 -9.36
CA HIS A 80 6.92 21.22 -10.22
C HIS A 80 6.56 19.80 -9.79
N GLU A 81 7.52 19.00 -9.31
CA GLU A 81 7.25 17.69 -8.72
C GLU A 81 6.36 17.79 -7.48
N VAL A 82 6.67 18.70 -6.55
CA VAL A 82 5.88 18.90 -5.33
C VAL A 82 4.48 19.41 -5.65
N ASN A 83 4.36 20.38 -6.56
CA ASN A 83 3.05 20.90 -6.96
C ASN A 83 2.20 19.82 -7.64
N PHE A 84 2.81 19.00 -8.50
CA PHE A 84 2.13 17.87 -9.12
C PHE A 84 1.67 16.84 -8.09
N ALA A 85 2.51 16.47 -7.13
CA ALA A 85 2.13 15.57 -6.05
C ALA A 85 0.94 16.11 -5.24
N ARG A 86 0.98 17.39 -4.84
CA ARG A 86 -0.14 18.05 -4.15
C ARG A 86 -1.43 18.03 -4.97
N PHE A 87 -1.32 18.24 -6.29
CA PHE A 87 -2.47 18.16 -7.19
C PHE A 87 -3.07 16.75 -7.24
N ILE A 88 -2.24 15.71 -7.30
CA ILE A 88 -2.70 14.32 -7.24
C ILE A 88 -3.40 14.01 -5.92
N ILE A 89 -2.88 14.50 -4.78
CA ILE A 89 -3.53 14.35 -3.48
C ILE A 89 -4.93 14.96 -3.49
N ILE A 90 -5.10 16.16 -4.04
CA ILE A 90 -6.40 16.84 -4.13
C ILE A 90 -7.37 16.03 -5.00
N ILE A 91 -6.93 15.58 -6.18
CA ILE A 91 -7.78 14.76 -7.07
C ILE A 91 -8.18 13.44 -6.40
N ALA A 92 -7.23 12.72 -5.82
CA ALA A 92 -7.50 11.47 -5.13
C ALA A 92 -8.44 11.67 -3.93
N GLY A 93 -8.28 12.78 -3.20
CA GLY A 93 -9.16 13.17 -2.10
C GLY A 93 -10.60 13.47 -2.56
N ILE A 94 -10.76 14.22 -3.66
CA ILE A 94 -12.08 14.50 -4.25
C ILE A 94 -12.74 13.20 -4.72
N PHE A 95 -12.00 12.32 -5.38
CA PHE A 95 -12.52 11.03 -5.83
C PHE A 95 -12.92 10.13 -4.65
N GLY A 96 -12.09 10.05 -3.61
CA GLY A 96 -12.39 9.31 -2.39
C GLY A 96 -13.61 9.87 -1.65
N PHE A 97 -13.74 11.19 -1.59
CA PHE A 97 -14.92 11.86 -1.02
C PHE A 97 -16.19 11.57 -1.83
N GLY A 98 -16.12 11.64 -3.16
CA GLY A 98 -17.23 11.29 -4.05
C GLY A 98 -17.67 9.83 -3.89
N MET A 99 -16.73 8.90 -3.83
CA MET A 99 -17.01 7.48 -3.56
C MET A 99 -17.65 7.28 -2.19
N SER A 100 -17.20 8.00 -1.16
CA SER A 100 -17.81 7.98 0.18
C SER A 100 -19.28 8.41 0.13
N LEU A 101 -19.58 9.52 -0.55
CA LEU A 101 -20.97 9.99 -0.73
C LEU A 101 -21.84 8.96 -1.47
N TYR A 102 -21.30 8.33 -2.52
CA TYR A 102 -21.99 7.28 -3.25
C TYR A 102 -22.32 6.07 -2.35
N LEU A 103 -21.36 5.62 -1.54
CA LEU A 103 -21.57 4.50 -0.62
C LEU A 103 -22.62 4.82 0.44
N ILE A 104 -22.59 6.04 1.00
CA ILE A 104 -23.62 6.51 1.95
C ILE A 104 -24.99 6.50 1.27
N ALA A 105 -25.12 7.02 0.05
CA ALA A 105 -26.38 7.05 -0.69
C ALA A 105 -26.91 5.65 -1.04
N SER A 106 -26.01 4.67 -1.22
CA SER A 106 -26.39 3.29 -1.58
C SER A 106 -27.00 2.47 -0.43
N ASN A 107 -26.98 2.96 0.82
CA ASN A 107 -27.41 2.23 2.03
C ASN A 107 -26.80 0.82 2.14
N SER A 108 -25.60 0.62 1.59
CA SER A 108 -24.90 -0.65 1.68
C SER A 108 -24.42 -0.84 3.12
N ASN A 109 -25.05 -1.74 3.88
CA ASN A 109 -24.67 -2.03 5.26
C ASN A 109 -23.33 -2.79 5.37
N ASP A 110 -22.79 -3.26 4.24
CA ASP A 110 -21.65 -4.19 4.17
C ASP A 110 -20.36 -3.51 3.66
N LEU A 111 -20.01 -2.34 4.22
CA LEU A 111 -18.75 -1.63 3.90
C LEU A 111 -17.52 -2.51 4.14
N TRP A 112 -17.58 -3.38 5.16
CA TRP A 112 -16.52 -4.33 5.48
C TRP A 112 -16.33 -5.38 4.38
N ASP A 113 -17.42 -5.91 3.84
CA ASP A 113 -17.35 -6.92 2.77
C ASP A 113 -16.88 -6.29 1.46
N LEU A 114 -17.29 -5.05 1.18
CA LEU A 114 -16.76 -4.29 0.04
C LEU A 114 -15.25 -4.05 0.18
N PHE A 115 -14.78 -3.69 1.38
CA PHE A 115 -13.35 -3.52 1.66
C PHE A 115 -12.60 -4.83 1.42
N LEU A 116 -13.06 -5.94 2.00
CA LEU A 116 -12.45 -7.26 1.80
C LEU A 116 -12.47 -7.70 0.34
N PHE A 117 -13.54 -7.40 -0.39
CA PHE A 117 -13.65 -7.70 -1.82
C PHE A 117 -12.59 -6.94 -2.62
N VAL A 118 -12.48 -5.62 -2.47
CA VAL A 118 -11.52 -4.80 -3.23
C VAL A 118 -10.07 -5.16 -2.87
N THR A 119 -9.78 -5.34 -1.58
CA THR A 119 -8.44 -5.76 -1.14
C THR A 119 -8.10 -7.17 -1.61
N GLY A 120 -9.05 -8.09 -1.56
CA GLY A 120 -8.90 -9.46 -2.07
C GLY A 120 -8.67 -9.51 -3.58
N LEU A 121 -9.37 -8.66 -4.33
CA LEU A 121 -9.34 -8.65 -5.79
C LEU A 121 -7.99 -8.20 -6.36
N PHE A 122 -7.36 -7.18 -5.76
CA PHE A 122 -6.10 -6.61 -6.26
C PHE A 122 -4.89 -6.91 -5.38
N GLY A 123 -5.05 -6.80 -4.06
CA GLY A 123 -3.95 -6.92 -3.12
C GLY A 123 -3.39 -8.34 -3.03
N VAL A 124 -4.26 -9.34 -3.06
CA VAL A 124 -3.87 -10.74 -2.86
C VAL A 124 -3.13 -11.35 -4.07
N PRO A 125 -3.61 -11.20 -5.33
CA PRO A 125 -2.82 -11.56 -6.51
C PRO A 125 -1.45 -10.87 -6.54
N LEU A 126 -1.41 -9.59 -6.18
CA LEU A 126 -0.17 -8.81 -6.17
C LEU A 126 0.83 -9.36 -5.14
N ALA A 127 0.36 -9.71 -3.94
CA ALA A 127 1.18 -10.41 -2.95
C ALA A 127 1.70 -11.76 -3.47
N GLY A 128 0.86 -12.52 -4.20
CA GLY A 128 1.24 -13.80 -4.81
C GLY A 128 2.40 -13.67 -5.80
N VAL A 129 2.35 -12.69 -6.70
CA VAL A 129 3.44 -12.49 -7.66
C VAL A 129 4.70 -11.91 -7.03
N PHE A 130 4.58 -11.07 -5.99
CA PHE A 130 5.73 -10.62 -5.20
C PHE A 130 6.40 -11.80 -4.47
N ALA A 131 5.61 -12.72 -3.92
CA ALA A 131 6.14 -13.92 -3.28
C ALA A 131 6.96 -14.77 -4.28
N VAL A 132 6.48 -14.97 -5.51
CA VAL A 132 7.26 -15.66 -6.55
C VAL A 132 8.56 -14.91 -6.86
N GLY A 133 8.52 -13.58 -6.95
CA GLY A 133 9.72 -12.76 -7.16
C GLY A 133 10.77 -12.90 -6.05
N ILE A 134 10.35 -13.01 -4.79
CA ILE A 134 11.25 -13.12 -3.63
C ILE A 134 11.80 -14.55 -3.47
N PHE A 135 10.94 -15.55 -3.63
CA PHE A 135 11.26 -16.96 -3.35
C PHE A 135 11.76 -17.75 -4.57
N THR A 136 11.85 -17.16 -5.76
CA THR A 136 12.29 -17.85 -6.98
C THR A 136 13.28 -17.01 -7.79
N LYS A 137 14.35 -17.63 -8.31
CA LYS A 137 15.34 -16.96 -9.19
C LYS A 137 14.99 -16.98 -10.68
N ARG A 138 14.08 -17.86 -11.09
CA ARG A 138 13.75 -18.14 -12.49
C ARG A 138 12.53 -17.38 -13.01
N THR A 139 12.08 -16.37 -12.26
CA THR A 139 10.88 -15.60 -12.55
C THR A 139 11.10 -14.64 -13.74
N ASN A 140 10.13 -14.55 -14.64
CA ASN A 140 10.18 -13.63 -15.79
C ASN A 140 9.05 -12.59 -15.72
N THR A 141 9.19 -11.49 -16.48
CA THR A 141 8.15 -10.42 -16.50
C THR A 141 6.83 -10.92 -17.10
N PHE A 142 6.88 -11.75 -18.14
CA PHE A 142 5.69 -12.24 -18.83
C PHE A 142 4.81 -13.13 -17.93
N GLY A 143 5.41 -14.13 -17.31
CA GLY A 143 4.76 -15.04 -16.37
C GLY A 143 4.22 -14.32 -15.15
N VAL A 144 4.95 -13.35 -14.60
CA VAL A 144 4.43 -12.50 -13.51
C VAL A 144 3.18 -11.73 -13.93
N ILE A 145 3.20 -11.09 -15.09
CA ILE A 145 2.02 -10.33 -15.59
C ILE A 145 0.85 -11.28 -15.85
N CYS A 146 1.07 -12.41 -16.51
CA CYS A 146 0.03 -13.40 -16.77
C CYS A 146 -0.54 -14.00 -15.47
N GLY A 147 0.32 -14.36 -14.51
CA GLY A 147 -0.09 -14.87 -13.20
C GLY A 147 -0.92 -13.85 -12.42
N LEU A 148 -0.53 -12.57 -12.46
CA LEU A 148 -1.29 -11.48 -11.84
C LEU A 148 -2.69 -11.35 -12.46
N ILE A 149 -2.77 -11.29 -13.80
CA ILE A 149 -4.05 -11.17 -14.52
C ILE A 149 -4.95 -12.37 -14.24
N LEU A 150 -4.40 -13.59 -14.29
CA LEU A 150 -5.14 -14.81 -13.96
C LEU A 150 -5.63 -14.80 -12.52
N GLY A 151 -4.79 -14.40 -11.56
CA GLY A 151 -5.18 -14.27 -10.15
C GLY A 151 -6.37 -13.32 -9.94
N ILE A 152 -6.38 -12.17 -10.64
CA ILE A 152 -7.48 -11.20 -10.62
C ILE A 152 -8.74 -11.78 -11.25
N ILE A 153 -8.62 -12.43 -12.42
CA ILE A 153 -9.77 -13.06 -13.11
C ILE A 153 -10.38 -14.14 -12.22
N PHE A 154 -9.57 -15.00 -11.60
CA PHE A 154 -10.06 -16.01 -10.68
C PHE A 154 -10.73 -15.40 -9.45
N ALA A 155 -10.15 -14.36 -8.85
CA ALA A 155 -10.77 -13.65 -7.74
C ALA A 155 -12.15 -13.07 -8.14
N TYR A 156 -12.26 -12.47 -9.32
CA TYR A 156 -13.51 -11.91 -9.83
C TYR A 156 -14.56 -12.98 -10.10
N VAL A 157 -14.20 -14.06 -10.82
CA VAL A 157 -15.12 -15.14 -11.20
C VAL A 157 -15.64 -15.88 -9.97
N TYR A 158 -14.78 -16.23 -9.01
CA TYR A 158 -15.19 -16.96 -7.82
C TYR A 158 -16.00 -16.11 -6.82
N ASN A 159 -15.85 -14.78 -6.86
CA ASN A 159 -16.76 -13.87 -6.16
C ASN A 159 -18.10 -13.72 -6.90
N GLY A 160 -18.08 -13.56 -8.23
CA GLY A 160 -19.27 -13.27 -9.04
C GLY A 160 -20.20 -14.46 -9.29
N VAL A 161 -19.64 -15.67 -9.41
CA VAL A 161 -20.40 -16.91 -9.71
C VAL A 161 -20.96 -17.58 -8.46
N GLY A 162 -20.40 -17.32 -7.28
CA GLY A 162 -20.81 -17.96 -6.03
C GLY A 162 -21.05 -16.95 -4.92
N LYS A 163 -22.20 -16.26 -4.94
CA LYS A 163 -22.71 -15.29 -3.93
C LYS A 163 -22.83 -15.86 -2.49
N GLY A 164 -21.81 -16.55 -1.99
CA GLY A 164 -21.77 -17.27 -0.73
C GLY A 164 -20.38 -17.80 -0.34
N ASN A 165 -19.34 -17.62 -1.16
CA ASN A 165 -17.97 -17.96 -0.77
C ASN A 165 -17.39 -16.89 0.16
N SER A 166 -16.78 -17.32 1.27
CA SER A 166 -16.08 -16.40 2.16
C SER A 166 -14.97 -15.63 1.42
N PRO A 167 -14.83 -14.30 1.60
CA PRO A 167 -13.77 -13.51 0.96
C PRO A 167 -12.35 -14.07 1.21
N PHE A 168 -12.12 -14.70 2.37
CA PHE A 168 -10.85 -15.32 2.72
C PHE A 168 -10.52 -16.55 1.88
N TYR A 169 -11.53 -17.35 1.55
CA TYR A 169 -11.36 -18.53 0.70
C TYR A 169 -11.00 -18.12 -0.74
N VAL A 170 -11.73 -17.13 -1.28
CA VAL A 170 -11.45 -16.58 -2.62
C VAL A 170 -10.05 -15.96 -2.67
N SER A 171 -9.64 -15.24 -1.62
CA SER A 171 -8.30 -14.68 -1.50
C SER A 171 -7.22 -15.77 -1.53
N THR A 172 -7.40 -16.86 -0.80
CA THR A 172 -6.41 -17.96 -0.74
C THR A 172 -6.23 -18.63 -2.10
N ILE A 173 -7.33 -18.89 -2.82
CA ILE A 173 -7.27 -19.44 -4.18
C ILE A 173 -6.56 -18.46 -5.10
N SER A 174 -6.95 -17.19 -5.07
CA SER A 174 -6.38 -16.15 -5.92
C SER A 174 -4.86 -16.00 -5.73
N PHE A 175 -4.40 -16.03 -4.47
CA PHE A 175 -2.97 -16.05 -4.15
C PHE A 175 -2.27 -17.26 -4.77
N THR A 176 -2.84 -18.45 -4.58
CA THR A 176 -2.26 -19.72 -5.05
C THR A 176 -2.19 -19.75 -6.57
N VAL A 177 -3.26 -19.31 -7.25
CA VAL A 177 -3.32 -19.19 -8.71
C VAL A 177 -2.25 -18.21 -9.20
N ALA A 178 -2.18 -17.00 -8.62
CA ALA A 178 -1.19 -16.01 -9.02
C ALA A 178 0.23 -16.53 -8.86
N PHE A 179 0.52 -17.21 -7.74
CA PHE A 179 1.83 -17.80 -7.46
C PHE A 179 2.18 -18.93 -8.44
N VAL A 180 1.31 -19.93 -8.57
CA VAL A 180 1.56 -21.14 -9.37
C VAL A 180 1.64 -20.81 -10.84
N PHE A 181 0.71 -20.01 -11.39
CA PHE A 181 0.76 -19.65 -12.80
C PHE A 181 1.94 -18.74 -13.12
N ALA A 182 2.29 -17.80 -12.24
CA ALA A 182 3.49 -16.99 -12.44
C ALA A 182 4.76 -17.84 -12.47
N TYR A 183 4.86 -18.85 -11.59
CA TYR A 183 6.00 -19.77 -11.55
C TYR A 183 6.05 -20.67 -12.80
N ILE A 184 4.94 -21.32 -13.16
CA ILE A 184 4.86 -22.25 -14.31
C ILE A 184 5.14 -21.51 -15.62
N LEU A 185 4.50 -20.38 -15.87
CA LEU A 185 4.71 -19.59 -17.09
C LEU A 185 6.12 -19.00 -17.15
N SER A 186 6.71 -18.68 -15.98
CA SER A 186 8.12 -18.28 -15.91
C SER A 186 9.08 -19.42 -16.27
N PHE A 187 8.70 -20.66 -15.98
CA PHE A 187 9.48 -21.84 -16.33
C PHE A 187 9.40 -22.17 -17.83
N ILE A 188 8.21 -22.07 -18.41
CA ILE A 188 7.97 -22.41 -19.83
C ILE A 188 8.59 -21.37 -20.76
N VAL A 189 8.52 -20.08 -20.41
CA VAL A 189 9.02 -18.98 -21.25
C VAL A 189 10.38 -18.50 -20.70
N PRO A 190 11.53 -18.94 -21.22
CA PRO A 190 12.82 -18.42 -20.76
C PRO A 190 12.95 -16.92 -21.05
N SER A 191 13.40 -16.15 -20.05
CA SER A 191 13.63 -14.70 -20.22
C SER A 191 14.73 -14.44 -21.25
N LYS A 192 14.40 -13.66 -22.29
CA LYS A 192 15.37 -13.22 -23.32
C LYS A 192 16.48 -12.32 -22.77
N HIS A 193 16.31 -11.71 -21.59
CA HIS A 193 17.30 -10.83 -20.97
C HIS A 193 17.61 -11.29 -19.54
N LYS A 194 18.90 -11.55 -19.26
CA LYS A 194 19.41 -11.72 -17.89
C LYS A 194 19.50 -10.34 -17.23
N LYS A 195 18.43 -9.92 -16.56
CA LYS A 195 18.50 -8.78 -15.64
C LYS A 195 19.23 -9.20 -14.38
N ASP A 196 20.03 -8.31 -13.83
CA ASP A 196 20.74 -8.56 -12.58
C ASP A 196 19.72 -8.62 -11.42
N ILE A 197 19.64 -9.78 -10.78
CA ILE A 197 18.72 -10.11 -9.67
C ILE A 197 19.44 -10.11 -8.31
N THR A 198 20.69 -9.63 -8.28
CA THR A 198 21.53 -9.60 -7.08
C THR A 198 20.92 -8.69 -6.01
N GLY A 199 20.66 -9.24 -4.83
CA GLY A 199 20.01 -8.54 -3.71
C GLY A 199 18.49 -8.42 -3.79
N LEU A 200 17.83 -8.94 -4.85
CA LEU A 200 16.37 -8.88 -5.02
C LEU A 200 15.65 -10.18 -4.61
N THR A 201 16.39 -11.29 -4.46
CA THR A 201 15.86 -12.59 -4.02
C THR A 201 16.57 -13.05 -2.75
N ILE A 202 15.89 -13.86 -1.91
CA ILE A 202 16.45 -14.34 -0.64
C ILE A 202 17.79 -15.07 -0.81
N PHE A 203 17.96 -15.74 -1.94
CA PHE A 203 19.14 -16.53 -2.30
C PHE A 203 20.29 -15.71 -2.90
N GLU A 204 20.11 -14.41 -3.15
CA GLU A 204 21.14 -13.51 -3.68
C GLU A 204 21.41 -12.32 -2.76
N LYS A 205 20.91 -12.38 -1.52
CA LYS A 205 21.07 -11.32 -0.52
C LYS A 205 22.54 -11.06 -0.16
N ASP A 206 23.35 -12.12 -0.09
CA ASP A 206 24.74 -12.04 0.36
C ASP A 206 25.74 -11.74 -0.76
N LYS A 207 25.27 -11.61 -2.00
CA LYS A 207 26.11 -11.31 -3.16
C LYS A 207 26.26 -9.78 -3.34
N PRO A 208 27.46 -9.28 -3.68
CA PRO A 208 27.67 -7.85 -3.87
C PRO A 208 26.85 -7.33 -5.08
N SER A 209 25.88 -6.47 -4.82
CA SER A 209 25.02 -5.88 -5.86
C SER A 209 25.78 -4.82 -6.67
N ILE A 210 25.83 -5.01 -7.99
CA ILE A 210 26.44 -4.07 -8.95
C ILE A 210 25.68 -2.72 -8.96
N TYR A 211 24.40 -2.73 -8.59
CA TYR A 211 23.59 -1.50 -8.52
C TYR A 211 23.95 -0.64 -7.31
N ILE A 212 24.20 -1.25 -6.15
CA ILE A 212 24.61 -0.50 -4.95
C ILE A 212 25.96 0.14 -5.17
N SER A 213 26.92 -0.58 -5.78
CA SER A 213 28.24 0.00 -6.07
C SER A 213 28.15 1.20 -7.01
N LYS A 214 27.40 1.09 -8.12
CA LYS A 214 27.20 2.20 -9.08
C LYS A 214 26.48 3.40 -8.48
N THR A 215 25.51 3.17 -7.60
CA THR A 215 24.76 4.25 -6.95
C THR A 215 25.62 4.94 -5.90
N ALA A 216 26.43 4.18 -5.17
CA ALA A 216 27.42 4.73 -4.24
C ALA A 216 28.45 5.59 -4.98
N THR A 217 29.01 5.13 -6.11
CA THR A 217 29.95 5.94 -6.91
C THR A 217 29.29 7.21 -7.42
N LYS A 218 28.09 7.11 -7.99
CA LYS A 218 27.36 8.30 -8.49
C LYS A 218 27.03 9.30 -7.37
N LYS A 219 26.77 8.83 -6.15
CA LYS A 219 26.50 9.69 -4.99
C LYS A 219 27.76 10.41 -4.50
N VAL A 220 28.93 9.74 -4.57
CA VAL A 220 30.24 10.35 -4.31
C VAL A 220 30.56 11.42 -5.36
N ASP A 221 30.37 11.12 -6.65
CA ASP A 221 30.59 12.08 -7.75
C ASP A 221 29.66 13.31 -7.67
N CYS A 222 28.46 13.15 -7.12
CA CYS A 222 27.53 14.26 -6.90
C CYS A 222 27.92 15.12 -5.68
N TYR A 223 28.60 14.56 -4.69
CA TYR A 223 29.10 15.31 -3.52
C TYR A 223 30.37 16.08 -3.87
N ASP A 224 31.25 15.48 -4.66
CA ASP A 224 32.51 16.10 -5.13
C ASP A 224 32.31 17.26 -6.12
N LYS A 225 31.10 17.41 -6.67
CA LYS A 225 30.73 18.53 -7.56
C LYS A 225 30.20 19.75 -6.82
N THR A 226 30.03 19.69 -5.50
CA THR A 226 29.90 20.91 -4.71
C THR A 226 31.30 21.45 -4.44
N PRO A 227 31.62 22.71 -4.77
CA PRO A 227 32.93 23.25 -4.44
C PRO A 227 33.06 23.24 -2.93
N SER A 228 33.84 22.30 -2.38
CA SER A 228 34.22 22.35 -0.99
C SER A 228 34.96 23.69 -0.79
N PRO A 229 34.60 24.53 0.19
CA PRO A 229 35.47 25.64 0.54
C PRO A 229 36.83 25.02 0.86
N SER A 230 37.86 25.39 0.10
CA SER A 230 39.21 24.88 0.30
C SER A 230 39.55 25.00 1.78
N TYR A 231 39.94 23.89 2.42
CA TYR A 231 40.32 23.88 3.84
C TYR A 231 41.38 24.95 4.14
N ASP A 232 42.21 25.31 3.15
CA ASP A 232 43.20 26.40 3.22
C ASP A 232 42.58 27.80 3.42
N ALA A 233 41.35 28.03 2.94
CA ALA A 233 40.65 29.31 3.14
C ALA A 233 40.06 29.42 4.56
N LEU A 234 39.62 28.29 5.15
CA LEU A 234 39.12 28.23 6.53
C LEU A 234 40.27 28.32 7.55
N LEU A 235 41.42 27.73 7.28
CA LEU A 235 42.59 27.83 8.16
C LEU A 235 43.24 29.22 8.15
N ARG A 236 43.14 29.97 7.05
CA ARG A 236 43.55 31.39 7.03
C ARG A 236 42.63 32.28 7.86
N GLN A 237 41.32 32.01 7.89
CA GLN A 237 40.39 32.78 8.73
C GLN A 237 40.53 32.48 10.23
N LEU A 238 41.02 31.30 10.61
CA LEU A 238 41.26 30.92 12.01
C LEU A 238 42.66 31.29 12.53
N GLY A 239 43.58 31.70 11.65
CA GLY A 239 44.94 32.13 12.02
C GLY A 239 45.09 33.64 12.27
N ASP A 240 44.16 34.47 11.77
CA ASP A 240 44.24 35.94 11.83
C ASP A 240 43.31 36.57 12.89
N GLY A 241 42.71 35.75 13.75
CA GLY A 241 41.91 36.17 14.90
C GLY A 241 42.68 36.00 16.21
N VAL A 242 43.38 37.08 16.59
CA VAL A 242 43.82 37.50 17.95
C VAL A 242 43.40 36.60 19.11
#